data_AF-A0A950AFW9-F1
#
_entry.id   AF-A0A950AFW9-F1
#
_cell.length_a   1.000
_cell.length_b   1.000
_cell.length_c   1.000
_cell.angle_alpha   90.00
_cell.angle_beta   90.00
_cell.angle_gamma   90.00
#
_symmetry.space_group_name_H-M   'P 1'
#
loop_
_entity.id
_entity.type
_entity.pdbx_description
1 polymer ?
#
loop_
_entity_poly.entity_id
_entity_poly.type
_entity_poly.pdbx_seq_one_letter_code
_entity_poly.pdbx_strand_id
1 'polypeptide(L)' 'MTARIRGDEKLRGQFLALHPVGRFRRVEEVAAAVFYLCSPKAGFTTGVALPLGGGASA' A
#
# COMPACT_ATOMS: atom_id res chain seq x y z
N MET A 1 4.98 -9.01 -12.79
CA MET A 1 4.12 -7.81 -12.88
C MET A 1 4.87 -6.53 -12.51
N THR A 2 5.35 -6.39 -11.27
CA THR A 2 5.94 -5.14 -10.73
C THR A 2 7.26 -4.69 -11.38
N ALA A 3 8.12 -5.62 -11.79
CA ALA A 3 9.39 -5.29 -12.44
C ALA A 3 9.21 -4.56 -13.78
N ARG A 4 8.21 -4.96 -14.60
CA ARG A 4 7.89 -4.30 -15.88
C ARG A 4 7.33 -2.89 -15.67
N ILE A 5 6.45 -2.72 -14.69
CA ILE A 5 5.83 -1.41 -14.37
C ILE A 5 6.89 -0.40 -13.92
N ARG A 6 7.94 -0.84 -13.22
CA ARG A 6 9.02 0.05 -12.76
C ARG A 6 9.96 0.47 -13.88
N GLY A 7 10.21 -0.40 -14.87
CA GLY A 7 11.13 -0.14 -15.97
C GLY A 7 10.54 0.69 -17.12
N ASP A 8 9.21 0.75 -17.24
CA ASP A 8 8.51 1.57 -18.22
C ASP A 8 7.99 2.85 -17.57
N GLU A 9 8.53 4.00 -17.98
CA GLU A 9 8.22 5.30 -17.37
C GLU A 9 6.76 5.72 -17.56
N LYS A 10 6.14 5.38 -18.69
CA LYS A 10 4.74 5.69 -18.98
C LYS A 10 3.82 4.86 -18.10
N LEU A 11 4.06 3.55 -18.02
CA LEU A 11 3.32 2.67 -17.12
C LEU A 11 3.53 3.07 -15.66
N ARG A 12 4.77 3.41 -15.28
CA ARG A 12 5.09 3.92 -13.95
C ARG A 12 4.25 5.15 -13.62
N GLY A 13 4.20 6.14 -14.49
CA GLY A 13 3.42 7.36 -14.30
C GLY A 13 1.92 7.09 -14.13
N GLN A 14 1.35 6.21 -14.97
CA GLN A 14 -0.04 5.80 -14.86
C GLN A 14 -0.34 5.13 -13.51
N PHE A 15 0.53 4.24 -13.06
CA PHE A 15 0.37 3.60 -11.76
C PHE A 15 0.50 4.59 -10.60
N LEU A 16 1.43 5.53 -10.66
CA LEU A 16 1.59 6.55 -9.62
C LEU A 16 0.37 7.47 -9.51
N ALA A 17 -0.27 7.82 -10.64
CA ALA A 17 -1.48 8.62 -10.65
C ALA A 17 -2.68 7.94 -9.97
N LEU A 18 -2.71 6.60 -9.93
CA LEU A 18 -3.75 5.86 -9.20
C LEU A 18 -3.61 5.96 -7.67
N HIS A 19 -2.44 6.33 -7.17
CA HIS A 19 -2.18 6.41 -5.73
C HIS A 19 -2.11 7.89 -5.36
N PRO A 20 -3.11 8.48 -4.67
CA PRO A 20 -3.04 9.85 -4.16
C PRO A 20 -1.73 10.22 -3.44
N VAL A 21 -1.10 9.25 -2.76
CA VAL A 21 0.21 9.43 -2.12
C VAL A 21 1.37 9.68 -3.12
N GLY A 22 1.14 9.48 -4.43
CA GLY A 22 2.05 9.84 -5.52
C GLY A 22 3.30 8.96 -5.65
N ARG A 23 3.38 7.86 -4.90
CA ARG A 23 4.53 6.95 -4.91
C ARG A 23 4.13 5.50 -4.67
N PHE A 24 5.01 4.58 -5.07
CA PHE A 24 4.89 3.19 -4.68
C PHE A 24 5.07 3.02 -3.16
N ARG A 25 4.37 2.03 -2.62
CA ARG A 25 4.55 1.61 -1.24
C ARG A 25 5.94 1.03 -1.04
N ARG A 26 6.50 1.25 0.13
CA ARG A 26 7.72 0.60 0.62
C ARG A 26 7.37 -0.66 1.43
N VAL A 27 8.30 -1.59 1.53
CA VAL A 27 8.06 -2.87 2.24
C VAL A 27 7.85 -2.63 3.72
N GLU A 28 8.58 -1.67 4.29
CA GLU A 28 8.52 -1.28 5.69
C GLU A 28 7.13 -0.76 6.08
N GLU A 29 6.39 -0.18 5.14
CA GLU A 29 5.03 0.30 5.37
C GLU A 29 4.01 -0.84 5.43
N VAL A 30 4.24 -1.93 4.68
CA VAL A 30 3.45 -3.16 4.85
C VAL A 30 3.77 -3.77 6.21
N ALA A 31 5.06 -3.90 6.53
CA ALA A 31 5.51 -4.47 7.79
C ALA A 31 4.90 -3.69 8.97
N ALA A 32 4.99 -2.36 8.97
CA ALA A 32 4.41 -1.51 10.02
C ALA A 32 2.89 -1.72 10.20
N ALA A 33 2.14 -1.86 9.10
CA ALA A 33 0.70 -2.11 9.17
C ALA A 33 0.39 -3.49 9.75
N VAL A 34 1.16 -4.53 9.38
CA VAL A 34 1.06 -5.86 9.97
C VAL A 34 1.41 -5.82 11.46
N PHE A 35 2.52 -5.17 11.83
CA PHE A 35 2.92 -4.98 13.22
C PHE A 35 1.84 -4.28 14.04
N TYR A 36 1.18 -3.26 13.49
CA TYR A 36 0.03 -2.63 14.14
C TYR A 36 -1.09 -3.63 14.39
N LEU A 37 -1.54 -4.36 13.37
CA LEU A 37 -2.63 -5.34 13.48
C LEU A 37 -2.30 -6.50 14.44
N CYS A 38 -1.03 -6.89 14.56
CA CYS A 38 -0.58 -7.91 15.50
C CYS A 38 -0.29 -7.37 16.91
N SER A 39 -0.36 -6.06 17.12
CA SER A 39 -0.07 -5.44 18.42
C SER A 39 -1.32 -5.32 19.30
N PRO A 40 -1.16 -5.15 20.63
CA PRO A 40 -2.29 -4.86 21.53
C PRO A 40 -3.09 -3.62 21.14
N LYS A 41 -2.52 -2.69 20.36
CA LYS A 41 -3.19 -1.46 19.91
C LYS A 41 -4.36 -1.74 18.96
N ALA A 42 -4.36 -2.88 18.27
CA ALA A 42 -5.44 -3.28 17.37
C ALA A 42 -6.51 -4.14 18.06
N GLY A 43 -6.55 -4.20 19.40
CA GLY A 43 -7.37 -5.14 20.17
C GLY A 43 -8.88 -5.14 19.90
N PHE A 44 -9.41 -4.11 19.24
CA PHE A 44 -10.82 -4.03 18.83
C PHE A 44 -11.03 -4.02 17.30
N THR A 45 -9.97 -4.27 16.53
CA THR A 45 -10.01 -4.33 15.06
C THR A 45 -9.96 -5.79 14.62
N THR A 46 -11.09 -6.34 14.18
CA THR A 46 -11.22 -7.73 13.70
C THR A 46 -12.23 -7.83 12.55
N GLY A 47 -12.11 -8.86 11.72
CA GLY A 47 -13.05 -9.13 10.61
C GLY A 47 -12.95 -8.16 9.43
N VAL A 48 -11.87 -7.37 9.32
CA VAL A 48 -11.69 -6.36 8.26
C VAL A 48 -10.43 -6.60 7.44
N ALA A 49 -10.46 -6.22 6.16
CA ALA A 49 -9.28 -6.09 5.33
C ALA A 49 -8.80 -4.63 5.37
N LEU A 50 -7.63 -4.36 5.95
CA LEU A 50 -7.07 -3.01 6.03
C LEU A 50 -6.57 -2.55 4.65
N PRO A 51 -7.15 -1.51 4.03
CA PRO A 51 -6.70 -1.03 2.73
C PRO A 51 -5.34 -0.35 2.86
N LEU A 52 -4.33 -1.01 2.30
CA LEU A 52 -3.02 -0.41 2.11
C LEU A 52 -2.90 -0.16 0.61
N GLY A 53 -3.34 0.99 0.14
CA GLY A 53 -3.35 1.32 -1.29
C GLY A 53 -2.85 2.72 -1.61
N GLY A 54 -2.36 3.48 -0.62
CA GLY A 54 -1.98 4.89 -0.83
C GLY A 54 -3.13 5.76 -1.34
N GLY A 55 -4.38 5.38 -1.03
CA GLY A 55 -5.61 6.05 -1.46
C GLY A 55 -6.24 5.53 -2.76
N ALA A 56 -5.69 4.50 -3.41
CA ALA A 56 -6.18 4.01 -4.70
C ALA A 56 -7.56 3.33 -4.66
N SER A 57 -8.03 2.92 -3.48
CA SER A 57 -9.29 2.18 -3.28
C SER A 57 -10.21 2.84 -2.25
N ALA A 58 -10.04 4.14 -2.04
CA ALA A 58 -10.89 4.93 -1.14
C ALA A 58 -12.14 5.42 -1.87
#